data_AF-A0A654AT31-F1
#
_entry.id   AF-A0A654AT31-F1
#
_cell.length_a   1.000
_cell.length_b   1.000
_cell.length_c   1.000
_cell.angle_alpha   90.00
_cell.angle_beta   90.00
_cell.angle_gamma   90.00
#
_symmetry.space_group_name_H-M   'P 1'
#
loop_
_entity.id
_entity.type
_entity.pdbx_description
1 polymer ?
#
loop_
_entity_poly.entity_id
_entity_poly.type
_entity_poly.pdbx_seq_one_letter_code
_entity_poly.pdbx_strand_id
1 'polypeptide(L)'
;MNTFWESIKDLNWGPSLPIIGAFGGAAFGQFCSHFLTQSRDTKKEKKENFQNLYSPIAHKIVTYIDCEHQYFKNKMHSIGGGTYTEPSLAFKEIIDILEKNIKYATPEIMSMYEELNRLFNVPEERIEWNDYRKTRMEFCESFLTQYLKISKDLKALLASTEKLFIETLFICKFDLLCHASYCKKLHPIFLGDKFKIKNTNQLNAQIDKARSKIIRLREKNKKQNNKMTASCFEPGFTCLKSVIEIGAPNTYIKNELIKSLNEDEIHVLNSVKHMDADGILG
;
A
#
# COMPACT_ATOMS: atom_id res chain seq x y z
N MET A 1 21.43 -55.20 28.64
CA MET A 1 20.82 -54.62 27.43
C MET A 1 20.07 -55.70 26.62
N ASN A 2 19.27 -56.57 27.27
CA ASN A 2 18.53 -57.66 26.58
C ASN A 2 17.10 -57.89 27.10
N THR A 3 16.62 -57.19 28.12
CA THR A 3 15.26 -57.39 28.67
C THR A 3 14.18 -56.59 27.94
N PHE A 4 14.54 -55.50 27.24
CA PHE A 4 13.57 -54.69 26.47
C PHE A 4 13.17 -55.36 25.14
N TRP A 5 14.09 -56.07 24.49
CA TRP A 5 13.84 -56.73 23.20
C TRP A 5 13.10 -58.06 23.34
N GLU A 6 13.26 -58.79 24.44
CA GLU A 6 12.46 -60.00 24.69
C GLU A 6 11.00 -59.66 25.03
N SER A 7 10.75 -58.54 25.72
CA SER A 7 9.38 -58.10 26.03
C SER A 7 8.55 -57.71 24.79
N ILE A 8 9.19 -57.45 23.64
CA ILE A 8 8.53 -57.13 22.36
C ILE A 8 8.14 -58.42 21.59
N LYS A 9 8.82 -59.56 21.83
CA LYS A 9 8.57 -60.81 21.12
C LYS A 9 7.34 -61.57 21.62
N ASP A 10 6.97 -61.39 22.89
CA ASP A 10 5.78 -62.03 23.49
C ASP A 10 4.49 -61.20 23.35
N LEU A 11 4.53 -60.09 22.61
CA LEU A 11 3.33 -59.29 22.36
C LEU A 11 2.46 -60.01 21.33
N ASN A 12 1.38 -60.65 21.77
CA ASN A 12 0.38 -61.24 20.90
C ASN A 12 -0.27 -60.13 20.03
N TRP A 13 0.13 -60.04 18.76
CA TRP A 13 -0.19 -58.91 17.86
C TRP A 13 -1.66 -58.83 17.41
N GLY A 14 -2.47 -59.85 17.71
CA GLY A 14 -3.88 -59.92 17.30
C GLY A 14 -4.77 -58.79 17.86
N PRO A 15 -4.72 -58.46 19.16
CA PRO A 15 -5.54 -57.40 19.76
C PRO A 15 -4.87 -56.00 19.77
N SER A 16 -3.55 -55.90 19.58
CA SER A 16 -2.82 -54.61 19.67
C SER A 16 -2.83 -53.81 18.35
N LEU A 17 -2.94 -54.47 17.20
CA LEU A 17 -3.08 -53.82 15.89
C LEU A 17 -4.35 -52.96 15.76
N PRO A 18 -5.55 -53.44 16.16
CA PRO A 18 -6.77 -52.62 16.15
C PRO A 18 -6.70 -51.42 17.11
N ILE A 19 -6.03 -51.57 18.26
CA ILE A 19 -5.88 -50.52 19.27
C ILE A 19 -4.94 -49.42 18.74
N ILE A 20 -3.78 -49.77 18.19
CA ILE A 20 -2.85 -48.81 17.57
C ILE A 20 -3.51 -48.13 16.36
N GLY A 21 -4.29 -48.87 15.56
CA GLY A 21 -5.07 -48.31 14.46
C GLY A 21 -6.18 -47.35 14.91
N ALA A 22 -6.91 -47.68 15.99
CA ALA A 22 -7.97 -46.84 16.54
C ALA A 22 -7.42 -45.57 17.21
N PHE A 23 -6.33 -45.66 17.98
CA PHE A 23 -5.65 -44.50 18.57
C PHE A 23 -4.98 -43.63 17.50
N GLY A 24 -4.32 -44.24 16.51
CA GLY A 24 -3.73 -43.52 15.38
C GLY A 24 -4.77 -42.81 14.51
N GLY A 25 -5.90 -43.47 14.22
CA GLY A 25 -7.02 -42.89 13.51
C GLY A 25 -7.71 -41.76 14.28
N ALA A 26 -7.88 -41.89 15.60
CA ALA A 26 -8.45 -40.85 16.43
C ALA A 26 -7.52 -39.62 16.55
N ALA A 27 -6.22 -39.81 16.71
CA ALA A 27 -5.24 -38.73 16.75
C ALA A 27 -5.12 -38.00 15.40
N PHE A 28 -5.12 -38.74 14.28
CA PHE A 28 -5.12 -38.17 12.94
C PHE A 28 -6.44 -37.43 12.65
N GLY A 29 -7.57 -37.98 13.06
CA GLY A 29 -8.89 -37.34 12.95
C GLY A 29 -8.98 -36.05 13.76
N GLN A 30 -8.45 -36.02 14.99
CA GLN A 30 -8.37 -34.81 15.81
C GLN A 30 -7.42 -33.77 15.22
N PHE A 31 -6.26 -34.19 14.71
CA PHE A 31 -5.31 -33.30 14.04
C PHE A 31 -5.90 -32.68 12.77
N CYS A 32 -6.49 -33.49 11.90
CA CYS A 32 -7.18 -33.01 10.70
C CYS A 32 -8.39 -32.13 11.06
N SER A 33 -9.17 -32.49 12.08
CA SER A 33 -10.30 -31.69 12.55
C SER A 33 -9.85 -30.33 13.08
N HIS A 34 -8.78 -30.28 13.89
CA HIS A 34 -8.22 -29.04 14.40
C HIS A 34 -7.65 -28.19 13.27
N PHE A 35 -6.91 -28.79 12.34
CA PHE A 35 -6.36 -28.09 11.17
C PHE A 35 -7.46 -27.53 10.26
N LEU A 36 -8.52 -28.32 10.01
CA LEU A 36 -9.68 -27.89 9.21
C LEU A 36 -10.50 -26.83 9.95
N THR A 37 -10.66 -26.94 11.27
CA THR A 37 -11.38 -25.96 12.10
C THR A 37 -10.61 -24.65 12.15
N GLN A 38 -9.30 -24.68 12.38
CA GLN A 38 -8.43 -23.51 12.36
C GLN A 38 -8.40 -22.85 10.97
N SER A 39 -8.35 -23.64 9.90
CA SER A 39 -8.45 -23.15 8.51
C SER A 39 -9.82 -22.53 8.22
N ARG A 40 -10.90 -23.10 8.76
CA ARG A 40 -12.27 -22.57 8.61
C ARG A 40 -12.46 -21.28 9.39
N ASP A 41 -11.98 -21.23 10.63
CA ASP A 41 -12.11 -20.08 11.52
C ASP A 41 -11.29 -18.90 11.01
N THR A 42 -10.05 -19.14 10.56
CA THR A 42 -9.24 -18.10 9.89
C THR A 42 -9.87 -17.60 8.59
N LYS A 43 -10.51 -18.48 7.79
CA LYS A 43 -11.24 -18.05 6.59
C LYS A 43 -12.50 -17.26 6.94
N LYS A 44 -13.20 -17.63 8.01
CA LYS A 44 -14.38 -16.92 8.52
C LYS A 44 -13.99 -15.52 9.01
N GLU A 45 -12.95 -15.44 9.82
CA GLU A 45 -12.37 -14.18 10.31
C GLU A 45 -11.95 -13.28 9.14
N LYS A 46 -11.20 -13.80 8.16
CA LYS A 46 -10.84 -13.05 6.94
C LYS A 46 -12.06 -12.51 6.21
N LYS A 47 -13.14 -13.30 6.12
CA LYS A 47 -14.39 -12.88 5.47
C LYS A 47 -15.09 -11.78 6.25
N GLU A 48 -15.14 -11.89 7.58
CA GLU A 48 -15.72 -10.86 8.45
C GLU A 48 -14.92 -9.56 8.38
N ASN A 49 -13.58 -9.62 8.45
CA ASN A 49 -12.71 -8.46 8.29
C ASN A 49 -12.90 -7.83 6.90
N PHE A 50 -13.00 -8.65 5.85
CA PHE A 50 -13.23 -8.18 4.49
C PHE A 50 -14.55 -7.42 4.34
N GLN A 51 -15.64 -7.99 4.87
CA GLN A 51 -16.98 -7.43 4.75
C GLN A 51 -17.17 -6.16 5.58
N ASN A 52 -16.69 -6.16 6.83
CA ASN A 52 -16.95 -5.08 7.78
C ASN A 52 -15.95 -3.92 7.68
N LEU A 53 -14.72 -4.18 7.23
CA LEU A 53 -13.66 -3.16 7.18
C LEU A 53 -13.12 -2.92 5.78
N TYR A 54 -12.56 -3.95 5.13
CA TYR A 54 -11.76 -3.72 3.94
C TYR A 54 -12.58 -3.32 2.71
N SER A 55 -13.72 -3.96 2.47
CA SER A 55 -14.61 -3.65 1.35
C SER A 55 -15.16 -2.21 1.38
N PRO A 56 -15.79 -1.73 2.48
CA PRO A 56 -16.35 -0.37 2.51
C PRO A 56 -15.27 0.70 2.39
N ILE A 57 -14.14 0.56 3.10
CA ILE A 57 -13.05 1.54 3.04
C ILE A 57 -12.37 1.57 1.68
N ALA A 58 -12.14 0.42 1.04
CA ALA A 58 -11.49 0.38 -0.28
C ALA A 58 -12.26 1.24 -1.29
N HIS A 59 -13.60 1.14 -1.33
CA HIS A 59 -14.42 1.97 -2.21
C HIS A 59 -14.34 3.46 -1.86
N LYS A 60 -14.28 3.81 -0.57
CA LYS A 60 -14.08 5.19 -0.13
C LYS A 60 -12.69 5.74 -0.51
N ILE A 61 -11.66 4.90 -0.52
CA ILE A 61 -10.34 5.27 -1.04
C ILE A 61 -10.43 5.61 -2.53
N VAL A 62 -11.19 4.86 -3.34
CA VAL A 62 -11.40 5.22 -4.76
C VAL A 62 -12.04 6.61 -4.88
N THR A 63 -13.09 6.87 -4.10
CA THR A 63 -13.74 8.19 -4.06
C THR A 63 -12.78 9.30 -3.64
N TYR A 64 -11.96 9.06 -2.62
CA TYR A 64 -10.93 9.99 -2.17
C TYR A 64 -9.93 10.33 -3.29
N ILE A 65 -9.42 9.32 -4.00
CA ILE A 65 -8.49 9.52 -5.11
C ILE A 65 -9.15 10.27 -6.28
N ASP A 66 -10.44 10.01 -6.54
CA ASP A 66 -11.21 10.80 -7.52
C ASP A 66 -11.38 12.26 -7.09
N CYS A 67 -11.58 12.54 -5.79
CA CYS A 67 -11.60 13.91 -5.26
C CYS A 67 -10.23 14.60 -5.41
N GLU A 68 -9.13 13.90 -5.13
CA GLU A 68 -7.76 14.40 -5.35
C GLU A 68 -7.55 14.78 -6.82
N HIS A 69 -7.96 13.92 -7.75
CA HIS A 69 -7.90 14.19 -9.19
C HIS A 69 -8.66 15.48 -9.56
N GLN A 70 -9.91 15.62 -9.09
CA GLN A 70 -10.72 16.80 -9.37
C GLN A 70 -10.10 18.08 -8.79
N TYR A 71 -9.53 17.99 -7.58
CA TYR A 71 -8.86 19.11 -6.93
C TYR A 71 -7.69 19.64 -7.77
N PHE A 72 -6.78 18.78 -8.22
CA PHE A 72 -5.64 19.22 -9.03
C PHE A 72 -6.03 19.69 -10.42
N LYS A 73 -6.98 18.99 -11.06
CA LYS A 73 -7.51 19.41 -12.36
C LYS A 73 -8.05 20.84 -12.32
N ASN A 74 -8.84 21.16 -11.31
CA ASN A 74 -9.44 22.48 -11.19
C ASN A 74 -8.42 23.55 -10.79
N LYS A 75 -7.45 23.19 -9.92
CA LYS A 75 -6.33 24.08 -9.56
C LYS A 75 -5.47 24.44 -10.79
N MET A 76 -5.30 23.52 -11.74
CA MET A 76 -4.60 23.78 -13.00
C MET A 76 -5.40 24.66 -13.97
N HIS A 77 -6.72 24.48 -14.04
CA HIS A 77 -7.56 25.16 -15.04
C HIS A 77 -8.17 26.50 -14.57
N SER A 78 -7.91 26.96 -13.34
CA SER A 78 -8.37 28.27 -12.83
C SER A 78 -9.89 28.53 -13.01
N ILE A 79 -10.72 27.48 -12.95
CA ILE A 79 -12.18 27.64 -13.01
C ILE A 79 -12.66 27.98 -11.61
N GLY A 80 -12.85 29.28 -11.35
CA GLY A 80 -13.33 29.80 -10.08
C GLY A 80 -14.71 29.27 -9.69
N GLY A 81 -14.92 29.12 -8.38
CA GLY A 81 -16.25 29.17 -7.76
C GLY A 81 -17.07 27.89 -7.71
N GLY A 82 -16.47 26.70 -7.86
CA GLY A 82 -17.20 25.44 -7.65
C GLY A 82 -17.29 25.05 -6.17
N THR A 83 -18.47 24.65 -5.68
CA THR A 83 -18.58 23.88 -4.42
C THR A 83 -17.95 22.51 -4.65
N TYR A 84 -16.71 22.33 -4.20
CA TYR A 84 -15.95 21.10 -4.41
C TYR A 84 -16.32 20.05 -3.36
N THR A 85 -16.33 18.76 -3.76
CA THR A 85 -16.20 17.69 -2.77
C THR A 85 -14.75 17.73 -2.28
N GLU A 86 -14.56 18.30 -1.11
CA GLU A 86 -13.24 18.51 -0.53
C GLU A 86 -12.57 17.15 -0.30
N PRO A 87 -11.36 16.91 -0.85
CA PRO A 87 -10.63 15.67 -0.60
C PRO A 87 -10.44 15.36 0.89
N SER A 88 -10.44 16.39 1.75
CA SER A 88 -10.45 16.28 3.21
C SER A 88 -11.69 15.62 3.76
N LEU A 89 -12.87 16.03 3.31
CA LEU A 89 -14.14 15.42 3.69
C LEU A 89 -14.18 13.96 3.23
N ALA A 90 -13.77 13.68 1.99
CA ALA A 90 -13.72 12.31 1.46
C ALA A 90 -12.77 11.42 2.27
N PHE A 91 -11.63 11.94 2.72
CA PHE A 91 -10.72 11.18 3.58
C PHE A 91 -11.21 11.06 5.02
N LYS A 92 -11.90 12.08 5.55
CA LYS A 92 -12.51 12.02 6.88
C LYS A 92 -13.54 10.88 6.96
N GLU A 93 -14.33 10.67 5.92
CA GLU A 93 -15.24 9.52 5.85
C GLU A 93 -14.51 8.18 5.97
N ILE A 94 -13.31 8.05 5.40
CA ILE A 94 -12.48 6.85 5.52
C ILE A 94 -12.09 6.63 6.99
N ILE A 95 -11.64 7.69 7.67
CA ILE A 95 -11.24 7.65 9.07
C ILE A 95 -12.44 7.34 9.98
N ASP A 96 -13.60 7.92 9.73
CA ASP A 96 -14.83 7.67 10.51
C ASP A 96 -15.31 6.20 10.38
N ILE A 97 -15.20 5.62 9.18
CA ILE A 97 -15.54 4.20 8.97
C ILE A 97 -14.50 3.31 9.66
N LEU A 98 -13.21 3.68 9.58
CA LEU A 98 -12.12 2.95 10.21
C LEU A 98 -12.25 2.94 11.73
N GLU A 99 -12.54 4.08 12.36
CA GLU A 99 -12.76 4.20 13.81
C GLU A 99 -13.86 3.22 14.29
N LYS A 100 -15.02 3.22 13.61
CA LYS A 100 -16.16 2.36 13.94
C LYS A 100 -15.86 0.86 13.79
N ASN A 101 -14.87 0.51 12.96
CA ASN A 101 -14.55 -0.87 12.58
C ASN A 101 -13.11 -1.28 12.93
N ILE A 102 -12.41 -0.51 13.76
CA ILE A 102 -10.97 -0.68 14.03
C ILE A 102 -10.62 -2.04 14.62
N LYS A 103 -11.58 -2.69 15.32
CA LYS A 103 -11.46 -4.05 15.85
C LYS A 103 -11.19 -5.13 14.80
N TYR A 104 -11.47 -4.86 13.53
CA TYR A 104 -11.23 -5.78 12.41
C TYR A 104 -9.91 -5.47 11.67
N ALA A 105 -9.18 -4.43 12.10
CA ALA A 105 -7.97 -3.96 11.44
C ALA A 105 -6.74 -4.75 11.85
N THR A 106 -5.75 -4.82 10.97
CA THR A 106 -4.42 -5.32 11.32
C THR A 106 -3.68 -4.32 12.21
N PRO A 107 -2.70 -4.76 13.02
CA PRO A 107 -1.90 -3.85 13.86
C PRO A 107 -1.25 -2.70 13.08
N GLU A 108 -0.85 -2.96 11.83
CA GLU A 108 -0.32 -1.94 10.92
C GLU A 108 -1.36 -0.84 10.64
N ILE A 109 -2.58 -1.22 10.25
CA ILE A 109 -3.66 -0.25 9.98
C ILE A 109 -4.07 0.50 11.24
N MET A 110 -4.07 -0.17 12.41
CA MET A 110 -4.34 0.49 13.70
C MET A 110 -3.29 1.56 14.00
N SER A 111 -2.01 1.26 13.81
CA SER A 111 -0.92 2.22 14.02
C SER A 111 -1.04 3.44 13.09
N MET A 112 -1.38 3.22 11.82
CA MET A 112 -1.57 4.32 10.86
C MET A 112 -2.80 5.17 11.20
N TYR A 113 -3.88 4.54 11.68
CA TYR A 113 -5.05 5.26 12.17
C TYR A 113 -4.70 6.16 13.36
N GLU A 114 -3.94 5.67 14.33
CA GLU A 114 -3.53 6.48 15.49
C GLU A 114 -2.70 7.71 15.07
N GLU A 115 -1.79 7.54 14.10
CA GLU A 115 -1.04 8.65 13.53
C GLU A 115 -1.97 9.67 12.85
N LEU A 116 -2.83 9.20 11.94
CA LEU A 116 -3.76 10.06 11.21
C LEU A 116 -4.75 10.78 12.13
N ASN A 117 -5.29 10.08 13.13
CA ASN A 117 -6.25 10.64 14.08
C ASN A 117 -5.62 11.78 14.90
N ARG A 118 -4.33 11.69 15.24
CA ARG A 118 -3.61 12.82 15.87
C ARG A 118 -3.56 14.04 14.98
N LEU A 119 -3.41 13.85 13.67
CA LEU A 119 -3.37 14.94 12.70
C LEU A 119 -4.75 15.61 12.55
N PHE A 120 -5.83 14.83 12.51
CA PHE A 120 -7.20 15.35 12.41
C PHE A 120 -7.72 16.04 13.69
N ASN A 121 -7.10 15.78 14.84
CA ASN A 121 -7.46 16.43 16.11
C ASN A 121 -6.77 17.78 16.34
N VAL A 122 -5.95 18.25 15.39
CA VAL A 122 -5.38 19.61 15.43
C VAL A 122 -6.44 20.60 14.88
N PRO A 123 -6.66 21.78 15.50
CA PRO A 123 -7.67 22.73 15.04
C PRO A 123 -7.54 23.09 13.55
N GLU A 124 -8.65 23.09 12.82
CA GLU A 124 -8.75 23.29 11.35
C GLU A 124 -8.00 24.52 10.84
N GLU A 125 -7.85 25.56 11.66
CA GLU A 125 -7.15 26.81 11.30
C GLU A 125 -5.65 26.65 11.00
N ARG A 126 -5.04 25.48 11.30
CA ARG A 126 -3.58 25.26 11.16
C ARG A 126 -3.16 24.18 10.18
N ILE A 127 -4.08 23.48 9.53
CA ILE A 127 -3.73 22.35 8.68
C ILE A 127 -3.97 22.71 7.21
N GLU A 128 -2.91 22.92 6.44
CA GLU A 128 -3.09 22.90 4.99
C GLU A 128 -3.35 21.45 4.56
N TRP A 129 -4.40 21.25 3.76
CA TRP A 129 -4.75 19.95 3.19
C TRP A 129 -3.54 19.20 2.62
N ASN A 130 -2.61 19.93 2.01
CA ASN A 130 -1.45 19.38 1.35
C ASN A 130 -0.38 18.83 2.30
N ASP A 131 -0.34 19.29 3.56
CA ASP A 131 0.74 18.98 4.51
C ASP A 131 0.75 17.49 4.89
N TYR A 132 -0.43 16.87 4.99
CA TYR A 132 -0.56 15.47 5.40
C TYR A 132 -0.89 14.52 4.24
N ARG A 133 -0.79 15.03 3.01
CA ARG A 133 -1.05 14.23 1.80
C ARG A 133 -0.26 12.93 1.78
N LYS A 134 1.05 13.02 2.08
CA LYS A 134 1.96 11.87 2.06
C LYS A 134 1.43 10.77 2.99
N THR A 135 1.11 11.10 4.24
CA THR A 135 0.61 10.15 5.24
C THR A 135 -0.72 9.52 4.80
N ARG A 136 -1.62 10.30 4.19
CA ARG A 136 -2.88 9.78 3.62
C ARG A 136 -2.64 8.81 2.47
N MET A 137 -1.71 9.11 1.57
CA MET A 137 -1.35 8.23 0.47
C MET A 137 -0.64 6.96 0.95
N GLU A 138 0.19 7.04 1.98
CA GLU A 138 0.80 5.88 2.65
C GLU A 138 -0.29 4.96 3.21
N PHE A 139 -1.30 5.54 3.86
CA PHE A 139 -2.45 4.78 4.35
C PHE A 139 -3.22 4.10 3.21
N CYS A 140 -3.57 4.84 2.16
CA CYS A 140 -4.28 4.28 1.01
C CYS A 140 -3.48 3.15 0.35
N GLU A 141 -2.16 3.30 0.20
CA GLU A 141 -1.29 2.26 -0.35
C GLU A 141 -1.32 0.98 0.50
N SER A 142 -1.05 1.10 1.81
CA SER A 142 -1.02 -0.06 2.71
C SER A 142 -2.39 -0.75 2.75
N PHE A 143 -3.46 0.03 2.90
CA PHE A 143 -4.82 -0.48 2.97
C PHE A 143 -5.22 -1.23 1.70
N LEU A 144 -5.01 -0.63 0.52
CA LEU A 144 -5.35 -1.26 -0.76
C LEU A 144 -4.50 -2.51 -1.03
N THR A 145 -3.23 -2.52 -0.62
CA THR A 145 -2.36 -3.70 -0.72
C THR A 145 -2.92 -4.86 0.10
N GLN A 146 -3.32 -4.60 1.34
CA GLN A 146 -3.95 -5.61 2.21
C GLN A 146 -5.31 -6.06 1.67
N TYR A 147 -6.13 -5.12 1.20
CA TYR A 147 -7.43 -5.42 0.58
C TYR A 147 -7.28 -6.33 -0.64
N LEU A 148 -6.37 -6.04 -1.56
CA LEU A 148 -6.12 -6.87 -2.76
C LEU A 148 -5.62 -8.27 -2.37
N LYS A 149 -4.77 -8.37 -1.35
CA LYS A 149 -4.30 -9.66 -0.82
C LYS A 149 -5.44 -10.50 -0.25
N ILE A 150 -6.24 -9.92 0.64
CA ILE A 150 -7.39 -10.61 1.26
C ILE A 150 -8.43 -10.99 0.19
N SER A 151 -8.69 -10.08 -0.75
CA SER A 151 -9.59 -10.31 -1.88
C SER A 151 -9.19 -11.52 -2.72
N LYS A 152 -7.89 -11.66 -3.01
CA LYS A 152 -7.34 -12.78 -3.76
C LYS A 152 -7.46 -14.10 -2.98
N ASP A 153 -7.16 -14.08 -1.69
CA ASP A 153 -7.33 -15.24 -0.81
C ASP A 153 -8.79 -15.72 -0.76
N LEU A 154 -9.74 -14.78 -0.75
CA LEU A 154 -11.17 -15.05 -0.68
C LEU A 154 -11.82 -15.31 -2.06
N LYS A 155 -11.11 -15.05 -3.17
CA LYS A 155 -11.67 -15.01 -4.54
C LYS A 155 -12.93 -14.13 -4.63
N ALA A 156 -12.87 -12.97 -3.97
CA ALA A 156 -14.04 -12.13 -3.72
C ALA A 156 -14.30 -11.05 -4.80
N LEU A 157 -13.35 -10.81 -5.70
CA LEU A 157 -13.44 -9.72 -6.67
C LEU A 157 -13.70 -10.20 -8.10
N LEU A 158 -14.53 -9.44 -8.80
CA LEU A 158 -14.63 -9.47 -10.25
C LEU A 158 -13.38 -8.81 -10.86
N ALA A 159 -12.97 -9.24 -12.05
CA ALA A 159 -11.78 -8.72 -12.72
C ALA A 159 -11.83 -7.20 -12.98
N SER A 160 -13.00 -6.65 -13.27
CA SER A 160 -13.20 -5.20 -13.45
C SER A 160 -12.97 -4.43 -12.16
N THR A 161 -13.51 -4.94 -11.04
CA THR A 161 -13.32 -4.38 -9.71
C THR A 161 -11.87 -4.47 -9.26
N GLU A 162 -11.23 -5.63 -9.45
CA GLU A 162 -9.80 -5.80 -9.14
C GLU A 162 -8.94 -4.80 -9.91
N LYS A 163 -9.20 -4.63 -11.22
CA LYS A 163 -8.49 -3.66 -12.05
C LYS A 163 -8.62 -2.22 -11.51
N LEU A 164 -9.82 -1.81 -11.11
CA LEU A 164 -10.06 -0.49 -10.51
C LEU A 164 -9.14 -0.26 -9.30
N PHE A 165 -9.11 -1.21 -8.37
CA PHE A 165 -8.28 -1.08 -7.16
C PHE A 165 -6.77 -1.13 -7.44
N ILE A 166 -6.35 -1.90 -8.45
CA ILE A 166 -4.95 -1.91 -8.91
C ILE A 166 -4.55 -0.55 -9.51
N GLU A 167 -5.44 0.09 -10.27
CA GLU A 167 -5.25 1.45 -10.82
C GLU A 167 -5.21 2.51 -9.71
N THR A 168 -6.11 2.42 -8.72
CA THR A 168 -6.09 3.30 -7.54
C THR A 168 -4.81 3.13 -6.72
N LEU A 169 -4.37 1.88 -6.50
CA LEU A 169 -3.11 1.60 -5.81
C LEU A 169 -1.91 2.19 -6.55
N PHE A 170 -1.92 2.11 -7.88
CA PHE A 170 -0.87 2.71 -8.70
C PHE A 170 -0.78 4.22 -8.51
N ILE A 171 -1.92 4.92 -8.46
CA ILE A 171 -1.94 6.36 -8.22
C ILE A 171 -1.29 6.69 -6.87
N CYS A 172 -1.62 5.94 -5.82
CA CYS A 172 -1.01 6.11 -4.49
C CYS A 172 0.51 5.89 -4.54
N LYS A 173 0.96 4.81 -5.19
CA LYS A 173 2.38 4.47 -5.32
C LYS A 173 3.15 5.50 -6.14
N PHE A 174 2.56 6.01 -7.21
CA PHE A 174 3.15 7.06 -8.05
C PHE A 174 3.35 8.35 -7.25
N ASP A 175 2.32 8.78 -6.50
CA ASP A 175 2.38 9.96 -5.62
C ASP A 175 3.51 9.82 -4.59
N LEU A 176 3.59 8.68 -3.92
CA LEU A 176 4.64 8.39 -2.94
C LEU A 176 6.04 8.30 -3.57
N LEU A 177 6.16 7.85 -4.82
CA LEU A 177 7.42 7.85 -5.55
C LEU A 177 7.84 9.29 -5.92
N CYS A 178 6.91 10.13 -6.36
CA CYS A 178 7.17 11.55 -6.58
C CYS A 178 7.66 12.22 -5.30
N HIS A 179 6.99 11.98 -4.17
CA HIS A 179 7.42 12.48 -2.87
C HIS A 179 8.82 11.97 -2.50
N ALA A 180 9.06 10.66 -2.61
CA ALA A 180 10.36 10.07 -2.34
C ALA A 180 11.46 10.61 -3.25
N SER A 181 11.13 11.07 -4.45
CA SER A 181 12.08 11.62 -5.43
C SER A 181 12.13 13.16 -5.42
N TYR A 182 11.43 13.81 -4.49
CA TYR A 182 11.31 15.28 -4.40
C TYR A 182 10.74 15.94 -5.68
N CYS A 183 9.93 15.19 -6.43
CA CYS A 183 9.25 15.66 -7.64
C CYS A 183 7.94 16.36 -7.28
N LYS A 184 8.01 17.64 -6.89
CA LYS A 184 6.86 18.41 -6.41
C LYS A 184 5.95 18.88 -7.55
N LYS A 185 6.49 19.13 -8.75
CA LYS A 185 5.72 19.63 -9.90
C LYS A 185 5.06 18.51 -10.70
N LEU A 186 5.69 17.33 -10.74
CA LEU A 186 5.19 16.21 -11.54
C LEU A 186 3.86 15.67 -11.03
N HIS A 187 3.73 15.52 -9.71
CA HIS A 187 2.54 14.91 -9.10
C HIS A 187 1.24 15.65 -9.45
N PRO A 188 1.14 16.99 -9.30
CA PRO A 188 -0.09 17.72 -9.63
C PRO A 188 -0.52 17.55 -11.09
N ILE A 189 0.43 17.53 -12.03
CA ILE A 189 0.16 17.33 -13.46
C ILE A 189 -0.38 15.91 -13.68
N PHE A 190 0.28 14.92 -13.07
CA PHE A 190 -0.15 13.53 -13.13
C PHE A 190 -1.54 13.30 -12.52
N LEU A 191 -1.96 14.09 -11.53
CA LEU A 191 -3.34 13.99 -11.01
C LEU A 191 -4.33 14.90 -11.71
N GLY A 192 -3.92 15.90 -12.49
CA GLY A 192 -4.83 16.74 -13.26
C GLY A 192 -5.47 15.99 -14.43
N ASP A 193 -4.72 15.05 -15.03
CA ASP A 193 -5.18 14.25 -16.16
C ASP A 193 -5.63 12.85 -15.72
N LYS A 194 -6.72 12.35 -16.30
CA LYS A 194 -7.23 11.02 -15.97
C LYS A 194 -6.45 9.97 -16.75
N PHE A 195 -5.41 9.40 -16.14
CA PHE A 195 -4.56 8.40 -16.78
C PHE A 195 -5.27 7.05 -16.90
N LYS A 196 -5.48 6.57 -18.13
CA LYS A 196 -5.81 5.15 -18.38
C LYS A 196 -4.51 4.40 -18.61
N ILE A 197 -3.97 3.84 -17.54
CA ILE A 197 -2.65 3.20 -17.57
C ILE A 197 -2.81 1.74 -17.93
N LYS A 198 -2.09 1.32 -18.98
CA LYS A 198 -1.93 -0.09 -19.31
C LYS A 198 -0.80 -0.68 -18.47
N ASN A 199 -0.85 -1.99 -18.20
CA ASN A 199 0.21 -2.73 -17.50
C ASN A 199 0.45 -2.29 -16.05
N THR A 200 -0.59 -1.81 -15.36
CA THR A 200 -0.53 -1.25 -14.01
C THR A 200 0.14 -2.18 -12.99
N ASN A 201 -0.08 -3.49 -13.06
CA ASN A 201 0.61 -4.47 -12.20
C ASN A 201 2.13 -4.43 -12.36
N GLN A 202 2.62 -4.38 -13.59
CA GLN A 202 4.05 -4.32 -13.88
C GLN A 202 4.63 -2.98 -13.40
N LEU A 203 3.91 -1.87 -13.60
CA LEU A 203 4.35 -0.55 -13.17
C LEU A 203 4.37 -0.43 -11.63
N ASN A 204 3.38 -0.98 -10.93
CA ASN A 204 3.38 -1.07 -9.47
C ASN A 204 4.64 -1.78 -8.94
N ALA A 205 4.99 -2.93 -9.52
CA ALA A 205 6.19 -3.67 -9.13
C ALA A 205 7.49 -2.89 -9.41
N GLN A 206 7.53 -2.11 -10.51
CA GLN A 206 8.67 -1.23 -10.80
C GLN A 206 8.81 -0.12 -9.76
N ILE A 207 7.69 0.50 -9.37
CA ILE A 207 7.68 1.55 -8.34
C ILE A 207 8.16 0.99 -6.99
N ASP A 208 7.68 -0.20 -6.59
CA ASP A 208 8.11 -0.85 -5.33
C ASP A 208 9.61 -1.10 -5.31
N LYS A 209 10.17 -1.58 -6.43
CA LYS A 209 11.61 -1.82 -6.59
C LYS A 209 12.40 -0.51 -6.50
N ALA A 210 11.91 0.56 -7.14
CA ALA A 210 12.55 1.87 -7.11
C ALA A 210 12.55 2.47 -5.70
N ARG A 211 11.40 2.47 -5.01
CA ARG A 211 11.28 2.93 -3.62
C ARG A 211 12.19 2.16 -2.68
N SER A 212 12.22 0.84 -2.80
CA SER A 212 13.13 -0.01 -2.00
C SER A 212 14.60 0.33 -2.25
N LYS A 213 14.98 0.63 -3.50
CA LYS A 213 16.35 1.05 -3.84
C LYS A 213 16.67 2.43 -3.25
N ILE A 214 15.75 3.39 -3.30
CA ILE A 214 15.89 4.72 -2.68
C ILE A 214 16.13 4.58 -1.17
N ILE A 215 15.31 3.80 -0.47
CA ILE A 215 15.44 3.59 0.99
C ILE A 215 16.84 3.06 1.33
N ARG A 216 17.28 1.99 0.67
CA ARG A 216 18.61 1.40 0.89
C ARG A 216 19.75 2.38 0.61
N LEU A 217 19.64 3.17 -0.46
CA LEU A 217 20.65 4.17 -0.80
C LEU A 217 20.72 5.28 0.25
N ARG A 218 19.57 5.76 0.74
CA ARG A 218 19.51 6.75 1.81
C ARG A 218 20.10 6.22 3.11
N GLU A 219 19.75 5.01 3.52
CA GLU A 219 20.34 4.37 4.70
C GLU A 219 21.86 4.24 4.59
N LYS A 220 22.36 3.83 3.42
CA LYS A 220 23.80 3.78 3.16
C LYS A 220 24.42 5.18 3.21
N ASN A 221 23.76 6.17 2.62
CA ASN A 221 24.23 7.55 2.61
C ASN A 221 24.31 8.13 4.02
N LYS A 222 23.30 7.93 4.87
CA LYS A 222 23.29 8.36 6.28
C LYS A 222 24.47 7.82 7.08
N LYS A 223 24.94 6.61 6.75
CA LYS A 223 26.10 5.99 7.42
C LYS A 223 27.45 6.58 6.97
N GLN A 224 27.49 7.22 5.81
CA GLN A 224 28.74 7.61 5.14
C GLN A 224 28.90 9.13 5.00
N ASN A 225 27.81 9.86 4.95
CA ASN A 225 27.77 11.28 4.63
C ASN A 225 26.84 12.01 5.60
N ASN A 226 27.18 13.26 5.92
CA ASN A 226 26.31 14.18 6.67
C ASN A 226 25.30 14.91 5.77
N LYS A 227 25.42 14.75 4.46
CA LYS A 227 24.56 15.37 3.44
C LYS A 227 24.03 14.33 2.47
N MET A 228 22.89 14.63 1.86
CA MET A 228 22.33 13.78 0.83
C MET A 228 23.18 13.80 -0.45
N THR A 229 23.18 12.70 -1.19
CA THR A 229 23.83 12.59 -2.50
C THR A 229 22.79 12.40 -3.60
N ALA A 230 23.07 12.96 -4.78
CA ALA A 230 22.18 12.88 -5.94
C ALA A 230 21.80 11.43 -6.32
N SER A 231 22.73 10.49 -6.14
CA SER A 231 22.51 9.06 -6.42
C SER A 231 21.37 8.45 -5.61
N CYS A 232 20.99 9.04 -4.47
CA CYS A 232 19.85 8.57 -3.67
C CYS A 232 18.49 8.78 -4.36
N PHE A 233 18.41 9.63 -5.39
CA PHE A 233 17.18 9.97 -6.10
C PHE A 233 17.11 9.37 -7.51
N GLU A 234 18.26 9.01 -8.09
CA GLU A 234 18.38 8.44 -9.44
C GLU A 234 17.44 7.24 -9.72
N PRO A 235 17.21 6.29 -8.79
CA PRO A 235 16.23 5.22 -9.04
C PRO A 235 14.80 5.75 -9.22
N GLY A 236 14.46 6.84 -8.53
CA GLY A 236 13.17 7.48 -8.60
C GLY A 236 12.93 8.15 -9.94
N PHE A 237 13.86 9.02 -10.37
CA PHE A 237 13.82 9.66 -11.68
C PHE A 237 13.76 8.64 -12.82
N THR A 238 14.61 7.62 -12.76
CA THR A 238 14.63 6.54 -13.76
C THR A 238 13.28 5.82 -13.85
N CYS A 239 12.70 5.47 -12.70
CA CYS A 239 11.41 4.79 -12.65
C CYS A 239 10.26 5.69 -13.13
N LEU A 240 10.21 6.94 -12.69
CA LEU A 240 9.19 7.92 -13.11
C LEU A 240 9.23 8.13 -14.62
N LYS A 241 10.42 8.30 -15.21
CA LYS A 241 10.59 8.42 -16.66
C LYS A 241 10.04 7.20 -17.41
N SER A 242 10.40 6.00 -16.97
CA SER A 242 9.90 4.75 -17.57
C SER A 242 8.38 4.63 -17.45
N VAL A 243 7.81 4.96 -16.29
CA VAL A 243 6.37 4.96 -16.04
C VAL A 243 5.65 5.94 -16.96
N ILE A 244 6.17 7.16 -17.14
CA ILE A 244 5.62 8.16 -18.06
C ILE A 244 5.69 7.66 -19.51
N GLU A 245 6.81 7.06 -19.90
CA GLU A 245 7.00 6.54 -21.26
C GLU A 245 6.02 5.42 -21.62
N ILE A 246 5.69 4.54 -20.66
CA ILE A 246 4.79 3.40 -20.84
C ILE A 246 3.31 3.80 -20.64
N GLY A 247 3.05 4.67 -19.66
CA GLY A 247 1.72 4.92 -19.11
C GLY A 247 1.03 6.17 -19.63
N ALA A 248 1.74 7.10 -20.27
CA ALA A 248 1.12 8.33 -20.77
C ALA A 248 0.08 8.02 -21.87
N PRO A 249 -1.12 8.64 -21.81
CA PRO A 249 -2.23 8.33 -22.70
C PRO A 249 -2.03 8.87 -24.13
N ASN A 250 -1.21 9.92 -24.29
CA ASN A 250 -0.88 10.51 -25.58
C ASN A 250 0.47 11.25 -25.52
N THR A 251 0.98 11.65 -26.68
CA THR A 251 2.28 12.32 -26.83
C THR A 251 2.32 13.70 -26.15
N TYR A 252 1.22 14.43 -26.13
CA TYR A 252 1.16 15.76 -25.50
C TYR A 252 1.36 15.65 -23.98
N ILE A 253 0.54 14.84 -23.31
CA ILE A 253 0.64 14.59 -21.86
C ILE A 253 2.01 13.98 -21.51
N LYS A 254 2.51 13.05 -22.35
CA LYS A 254 3.87 12.50 -22.17
C LYS A 254 4.92 13.60 -22.13
N ASN A 255 4.91 14.52 -23.11
CA ASN A 255 5.89 15.59 -23.20
C ASN A 255 5.79 16.56 -22.02
N GLU A 256 4.58 16.86 -21.57
CA GLU A 256 4.34 17.71 -20.40
C GLU A 256 4.89 17.09 -19.11
N LEU A 257 4.59 15.81 -18.87
CA LEU A 257 5.12 15.07 -17.72
C LEU A 257 6.64 14.95 -17.76
N ILE A 258 7.24 14.63 -18.91
CA ILE A 258 8.71 14.55 -19.06
C ILE A 258 9.35 15.92 -18.82
N LYS A 259 8.76 17.00 -19.34
CA LYS A 259 9.23 18.36 -19.07
C LYS A 259 9.22 18.65 -17.57
N SER A 260 8.10 18.37 -16.90
CA SER A 260 7.99 18.58 -15.45
C SER A 260 8.96 17.73 -14.65
N LEU A 261 9.18 16.47 -15.03
CA LEU A 261 10.14 15.58 -14.38
C LEU A 261 11.57 16.11 -14.52
N ASN A 262 11.95 16.60 -15.70
CA ASN A 262 13.28 17.20 -15.93
C ASN A 262 13.48 18.47 -15.10
N GLU A 263 12.44 19.31 -14.97
CA GLU A 263 12.49 20.50 -14.12
C GLU A 263 12.67 20.14 -12.64
N ASP A 264 11.94 19.13 -12.15
CA ASP A 264 12.07 18.61 -10.78
C ASP A 264 13.46 18.00 -10.56
N GLU A 265 13.99 17.23 -11.53
CA GLU A 265 15.34 16.64 -11.45
C GLU A 265 16.43 17.71 -11.34
N ILE A 266 16.38 18.74 -12.19
CA ILE A 266 17.33 19.87 -12.12
C ILE A 266 17.23 20.57 -10.76
N HIS A 267 16.02 20.79 -10.26
CA HIS A 267 15.82 21.42 -8.95
C HIS A 267 16.42 20.58 -7.82
N VAL A 268 16.19 19.26 -7.81
CA VAL A 268 16.75 18.34 -6.82
C VAL A 268 18.28 18.31 -6.91
N LEU A 269 18.86 18.20 -8.09
CA LEU A 269 20.31 18.19 -8.28
C LEU A 269 20.98 19.48 -7.80
N ASN A 270 20.31 20.63 -7.97
CA ASN A 270 20.81 21.91 -7.46
C ASN A 270 20.68 22.03 -5.93
N SER A 271 19.65 21.42 -5.35
CA SER A 271 19.30 21.58 -3.93
C SER A 271 19.90 20.49 -3.04
N VAL A 272 20.30 19.34 -3.59
CA VAL A 272 20.78 18.17 -2.82
C VAL A 272 22.00 18.49 -1.94
N LYS A 273 22.87 19.41 -2.37
CA LYS A 273 24.03 19.87 -1.59
C LYS A 273 23.67 20.64 -0.31
N HIS A 274 22.42 21.08 -0.21
CA HIS A 274 21.82 21.76 0.95
C HIS A 274 20.92 20.84 1.78
N MET A 275 20.71 19.59 1.33
CA MET A 275 19.98 18.59 2.09
C MET A 275 20.90 17.93 3.11
N ASP A 276 20.43 17.81 4.35
CA ASP A 276 21.07 16.97 5.35
C ASP A 276 20.99 15.47 4.98
N ALA A 277 21.57 14.61 5.80
CA ALA A 277 21.55 13.17 5.60
C ALA A 277 20.12 12.56 5.63
N ASP A 278 19.16 13.25 6.24
CA ASP A 278 17.75 12.87 6.30
C ASP A 278 16.96 13.36 5.07
N GLY A 279 17.56 14.21 4.23
CA GLY A 279 16.94 14.80 3.05
C GLY A 279 16.20 16.11 3.34
N ILE A 280 16.32 16.64 4.55
CA ILE A 280 15.67 17.90 4.91
C ILE A 280 16.52 19.03 4.34
N LEU A 281 15.86 19.94 3.61
CA LEU A 281 16.49 21.16 3.10
C LEU A 281 16.68 22.11 4.27
N GLY A 282 17.93 22.44 4.58
CA GLY A 282 18.31 23.48 5.53
C GLY A 282 18.38 24.88 4.92
#